data_AF-A0A1L8MMX2-F1
#
_entry.id   AF-A0A1L8MMX2-F1
#
_cell.length_a   1.000
_cell.length_b   1.000
_cell.length_c   1.000
_cell.angle_alpha   90.00
_cell.angle_beta   90.00
_cell.angle_gamma   90.00
#
_symmetry.space_group_name_H-M   'P 1'
#
loop_
_entity.id
_entity.type
_entity.pdbx_description
1 polymer ?
#
loop_
_entity_poly.entity_id
_entity_poly.type
_entity_poly.pdbx_seq_one_letter_code
_entity_poly.pdbx_strand_id
1 'polypeptide(L)'
;MSIEESVFKRKVLNKDKLEAFGFLKKSDQSYDYQTKIMDGSFLVQVSIDARGNLSSRVLDLDMDEEYLAIHLEKTVSSYVRQVQAAYRQVLEEIAVACYSHLPFISDQMNRLHARLQGEFGDLLDQPFEKHPDYQSYRVAGKWYALIYPLDLDKLEGIEDKYKGQRAEVVNLKVKPAQLDALLGLEGIYPAYHMSKKSWVTLILDDTLSDSAVLDLLLGSRALVAPAILPNPNGPDYWVIPANLKYYDIDSEFAADPEILWTQKASIKAGDYVFIYITAPTKALRYACRVVEANIPNRGYRDRDGIETLMKLQLLQHYEDHLLPLDMLQEQGLKSVRGPRRLPPQLVAFLQEKGYFKE
;
A
#
# COMPACT_ATOMS: atom_id res chain seq x y z
N MET A 1 9.20 13.69 -28.99
CA MET A 1 9.42 12.78 -27.84
C MET A 1 10.36 11.71 -28.32
N SER A 2 11.51 11.57 -27.66
CA SER A 2 12.53 10.63 -28.10
C SER A 2 12.08 9.16 -27.92
N ILE A 3 12.78 8.22 -28.54
CA ILE A 3 12.48 6.78 -28.37
C ILE A 3 12.70 6.36 -26.91
N GLU A 4 13.78 6.85 -26.30
CA GLU A 4 14.14 6.63 -24.90
C GLU A 4 13.05 7.15 -23.97
N GLU A 5 12.63 8.41 -24.12
CA GLU A 5 11.55 9.01 -23.35
C GLU A 5 10.27 8.18 -23.46
N SER A 6 9.94 7.70 -24.66
CA SER A 6 8.76 6.86 -24.89
C SER A 6 8.86 5.50 -24.21
N VAL A 7 10.02 4.86 -24.20
CA VAL A 7 10.20 3.49 -23.69
C VAL A 7 10.29 3.46 -22.16
N PHE A 8 10.97 4.44 -21.57
CA PHE A 8 11.22 4.51 -20.12
C PHE A 8 10.24 5.41 -19.37
N LYS A 9 9.24 5.98 -20.06
CA LYS A 9 8.16 6.75 -19.41
C LYS A 9 7.49 5.94 -18.29
N ARG A 10 7.34 6.56 -17.11
CA ARG A 10 6.68 5.96 -15.92
C ARG A 10 7.31 4.63 -15.51
N LYS A 11 8.64 4.56 -15.55
CA LYS A 11 9.39 3.39 -15.11
C LYS A 11 10.50 3.81 -14.15
N VAL A 12 10.75 2.97 -13.15
CA VAL A 12 11.85 3.13 -12.21
C VAL A 12 12.87 2.02 -12.40
N LEU A 13 14.14 2.40 -12.43
CA LEU A 13 15.24 1.47 -12.60
C LEU A 13 15.42 0.59 -11.34
N ASN A 14 15.54 -0.71 -11.55
CA ASN A 14 16.01 -1.67 -10.57
C ASN A 14 17.48 -2.01 -10.87
N LYS A 15 18.40 -1.39 -10.12
CA LYS A 15 19.84 -1.53 -10.33
C LYS A 15 20.34 -2.97 -10.13
N ASP A 16 19.67 -3.75 -9.29
CA ASP A 16 20.07 -5.14 -8.98
C ASP A 16 19.91 -6.09 -10.17
N LYS A 17 19.15 -5.67 -11.19
CA LYS A 17 18.91 -6.46 -12.41
C LYS A 17 19.85 -6.13 -13.57
N LEU A 18 20.63 -5.05 -13.48
CA LEU A 18 21.46 -4.55 -14.58
C LEU A 18 22.57 -5.53 -14.96
N GLU A 19 23.34 -6.01 -13.98
CA GLU A 19 24.44 -6.96 -14.24
C GLU A 19 23.92 -8.30 -14.78
N ALA A 20 22.77 -8.77 -14.27
CA ALA A 20 22.12 -9.98 -14.75
C ALA A 20 21.61 -9.87 -16.20
N PHE A 21 21.22 -8.67 -16.64
CA PHE A 21 20.86 -8.41 -18.04
C PHE A 21 22.08 -8.35 -18.96
N GLY A 22 23.24 -7.95 -18.44
CA GLY A 22 24.50 -7.86 -19.19
C GLY A 22 25.19 -6.50 -19.16
N PHE A 23 24.73 -5.56 -18.31
CA PHE A 23 25.46 -4.32 -18.09
C PHE A 23 26.76 -4.58 -17.31
N LEU A 24 27.82 -3.88 -17.71
CA LEU A 24 29.11 -3.88 -17.02
C LEU A 24 29.21 -2.71 -16.07
N LYS A 25 29.35 -3.00 -14.78
CA LYS A 25 29.56 -1.99 -13.75
C LYS A 25 30.97 -1.39 -13.84
N LYS A 26 31.06 -0.06 -13.81
CA LYS A 26 32.31 0.70 -13.82
C LYS A 26 32.72 1.17 -12.43
N SER A 27 33.98 1.61 -12.33
CA SER A 27 34.58 2.12 -11.08
C SER A 27 33.86 3.34 -10.51
N ASP A 28 33.24 4.15 -11.36
CA ASP A 28 32.47 5.35 -11.00
C ASP A 28 31.00 5.06 -10.65
N GLN A 29 30.64 3.78 -10.46
CA GLN A 29 29.26 3.32 -10.23
C GLN A 29 28.30 3.51 -11.41
N SER A 30 28.82 3.86 -12.60
CA SER A 30 28.04 3.80 -13.85
C SER A 30 27.95 2.36 -14.38
N TYR A 31 27.02 2.13 -15.31
CA TYR A 31 26.80 0.85 -15.95
C TYR A 31 26.75 1.04 -17.47
N ASP A 32 27.49 0.23 -18.22
CA ASP A 32 27.47 0.25 -19.68
C ASP A 32 26.97 -1.07 -20.25
N TYR A 33 26.11 -0.97 -21.26
CA TYR A 33 25.68 -2.09 -22.08
C TYR A 33 25.89 -1.75 -23.55
N GLN A 34 26.29 -2.75 -24.32
CA GLN A 34 26.44 -2.61 -25.75
C GLN A 34 25.95 -3.87 -26.47
N THR A 35 25.28 -3.67 -27.60
CA THR A 35 24.85 -4.78 -28.44
C THR A 35 24.80 -4.37 -29.90
N LYS A 36 25.01 -5.33 -30.78
CA LYS A 36 24.95 -5.11 -32.23
C LYS A 36 23.54 -5.32 -32.74
N ILE A 37 23.10 -4.48 -33.67
CA ILE A 37 21.81 -4.60 -34.36
C ILE A 37 22.01 -4.60 -35.87
N MET A 38 20.96 -4.93 -36.63
CA MET A 38 20.97 -4.96 -38.10
C MET A 38 22.14 -5.77 -38.67
N ASP A 39 22.20 -7.06 -38.31
CA ASP A 39 23.25 -8.01 -38.72
C ASP A 39 24.70 -7.56 -38.42
N GLY A 40 24.86 -6.66 -37.46
CA GLY A 40 26.17 -6.19 -37.03
C GLY A 40 26.64 -4.89 -37.68
N SER A 41 25.82 -4.23 -38.49
CA SER A 41 26.15 -2.92 -39.09
C SER A 41 26.10 -1.76 -38.09
N PHE A 42 25.33 -1.89 -37.00
CA PHE A 42 25.26 -0.85 -35.98
C PHE A 42 25.55 -1.39 -34.57
N LEU A 43 26.11 -0.52 -33.72
CA LEU A 43 26.32 -0.78 -32.30
C LEU A 43 25.43 0.16 -31.47
N VAL A 44 24.52 -0.41 -30.68
CA VAL A 44 23.79 0.33 -29.65
C VAL A 44 24.66 0.38 -28.40
N GLN A 45 24.85 1.56 -27.83
CA GLN A 45 25.50 1.77 -26.54
C GLN A 45 24.51 2.44 -25.59
N VAL A 46 24.33 1.85 -24.41
CA VAL A 46 23.47 2.37 -23.35
C VAL A 46 24.32 2.52 -22.09
N SER A 47 24.23 3.68 -21.46
CA SER A 47 24.98 4.01 -20.26
C SER A 47 24.03 4.56 -19.21
N ILE A 48 24.14 4.04 -17.99
CA ILE A 48 23.39 4.49 -16.82
C ILE A 48 24.37 5.10 -15.83
N ASP A 49 24.20 6.38 -15.51
CA ASP A 49 25.09 7.08 -14.58
C ASP A 49 24.87 6.63 -13.13
N ALA A 50 25.73 7.09 -12.21
CA ALA A 50 25.61 6.78 -10.79
C ALA A 50 24.25 7.17 -10.17
N ARG A 51 23.57 8.19 -10.74
CA ARG A 51 22.25 8.66 -10.31
C ARG A 51 21.12 7.82 -10.89
N GLY A 52 21.39 6.95 -11.87
CA GLY A 52 20.41 6.10 -12.54
C GLY A 52 19.83 6.73 -13.81
N ASN A 53 20.39 7.83 -14.31
CA ASN A 53 19.95 8.43 -15.56
C ASN A 53 20.48 7.61 -16.74
N LEU A 54 19.58 7.26 -17.66
CA LEU A 54 19.92 6.53 -18.88
C LEU A 54 20.30 7.51 -19.99
N SER A 55 21.37 7.20 -20.69
CA SER A 55 21.77 7.80 -21.95
C SER A 55 22.09 6.70 -22.96
N SER A 56 21.85 6.95 -24.23
CA SER A 56 22.09 5.95 -25.27
C SER A 56 22.42 6.59 -26.61
N ARG A 57 23.18 5.86 -27.43
CA ARG A 57 23.55 6.25 -28.79
C ARG A 57 23.67 5.02 -29.68
N VAL A 58 23.63 5.24 -30.99
CA VAL A 58 23.83 4.22 -32.01
C VAL A 58 25.02 4.62 -32.87
N LEU A 59 25.97 3.73 -33.07
CA LEU A 59 27.13 3.93 -33.95
C LEU A 59 26.94 3.11 -35.23
N ASP A 60 27.19 3.73 -36.38
CA ASP A 60 27.37 3.05 -37.67
C ASP A 60 28.81 2.51 -37.73
N LEU A 61 28.94 1.18 -37.80
CA LEU A 61 30.26 0.53 -37.74
C LEU A 61 31.00 0.53 -39.07
N ASP A 62 30.32 0.82 -40.18
CA ASP A 62 30.96 0.94 -41.49
C ASP A 62 31.59 2.34 -41.66
N MET A 63 30.93 3.36 -41.11
CA MET A 63 31.38 4.75 -41.16
C MET A 63 32.16 5.21 -39.91
N ASP A 64 32.17 4.40 -38.84
CA ASP A 64 32.76 4.71 -37.52
C ASP A 64 32.25 6.05 -36.95
N GLU A 65 30.96 6.32 -37.13
CA GLU A 65 30.31 7.57 -36.71
C GLU A 65 28.99 7.33 -35.98
N GLU A 66 28.51 8.36 -35.26
CA GLU A 66 27.23 8.30 -34.58
C GLU A 66 26.07 8.45 -35.56
N TYR A 67 25.13 7.49 -35.50
CA TYR A 67 23.98 7.42 -36.38
C TYR A 67 22.82 8.28 -35.87
N LEU A 68 22.92 9.60 -36.09
CA LEU A 68 21.96 10.60 -35.59
C LEU A 68 20.55 10.48 -36.19
N ALA A 69 20.38 9.75 -37.31
CA ALA A 69 19.10 9.58 -37.99
C ALA A 69 18.04 8.88 -37.12
N ILE A 70 18.44 8.20 -36.04
CA ILE A 70 17.51 7.62 -35.06
C ILE A 70 16.59 8.66 -34.40
N HIS A 71 17.02 9.92 -34.31
CA HIS A 71 16.26 11.00 -33.67
C HIS A 71 15.29 11.73 -34.61
N LEU A 72 15.25 11.37 -35.90
CA LEU A 72 14.37 12.01 -36.87
C LEU A 72 12.92 11.52 -36.73
N GLU A 73 11.99 12.43 -36.44
CA GLU A 73 10.57 12.12 -36.18
C GLU A 73 9.69 12.09 -37.44
N LYS A 74 10.07 12.75 -38.55
CA LYS A 74 9.22 12.91 -39.74
C LYS A 74 9.98 12.58 -41.03
N THR A 75 9.28 11.93 -41.97
CA THR A 75 9.74 11.63 -43.34
C THR A 75 11.11 10.94 -43.38
N VAL A 76 11.19 9.75 -42.78
CA VAL A 76 12.37 8.89 -42.80
C VAL A 76 12.21 7.72 -43.78
N SER A 77 13.32 7.30 -44.40
CA SER A 77 13.37 6.16 -45.32
C SER A 77 12.97 4.85 -44.63
N SER A 78 12.64 3.82 -45.41
CA SER A 78 12.32 2.49 -44.86
C SER A 78 13.48 1.92 -44.04
N TYR A 79 14.72 2.16 -44.45
CA TYR A 79 15.92 1.70 -43.76
C TYR A 79 16.09 2.35 -42.38
N VAL A 80 15.97 3.68 -42.29
CA VAL A 80 16.05 4.40 -41.00
C VAL A 80 14.99 3.87 -40.02
N ARG A 81 13.78 3.56 -40.50
CA ARG A 81 12.71 2.97 -39.66
C ARG A 81 13.08 1.59 -39.13
N GLN A 82 13.78 0.77 -39.91
CA GLN A 82 14.27 -0.54 -39.46
C GLN A 82 15.32 -0.37 -38.35
N VAL A 83 16.27 0.56 -38.52
CA VAL A 83 17.27 0.88 -37.48
C VAL A 83 16.59 1.40 -36.22
N GLN A 84 15.62 2.33 -36.34
CA GLN A 84 14.83 2.83 -35.20
C GLN A 84 14.05 1.72 -34.49
N ALA A 85 13.47 0.77 -35.23
CA ALA A 85 12.74 -0.35 -34.66
C ALA A 85 13.66 -1.31 -33.90
N ALA A 86 14.80 -1.68 -34.48
CA ALA A 86 15.79 -2.53 -33.83
C ALA A 86 16.40 -1.87 -32.59
N TYR A 87 16.69 -0.57 -32.66
CA TYR A 87 17.12 0.22 -31.51
C TYR A 87 16.07 0.27 -30.40
N ARG A 88 14.81 0.57 -30.75
CA ARG A 88 13.68 0.56 -29.80
C ARG A 88 13.55 -0.79 -29.11
N GLN A 89 13.67 -1.89 -29.86
CA GLN A 89 13.58 -3.24 -29.30
C GLN A 89 14.63 -3.48 -28.20
N VAL A 90 15.88 -3.06 -28.41
CA VAL A 90 16.93 -3.16 -27.38
C VAL A 90 16.54 -2.41 -26.11
N LEU A 91 16.01 -1.18 -26.24
CA LEU A 91 15.57 -0.40 -25.09
C LEU A 91 14.36 -1.03 -24.39
N GLU A 92 13.42 -1.60 -25.14
CA GLU A 92 12.25 -2.29 -24.59
C GLU A 92 12.64 -3.55 -23.82
N GLU A 93 13.60 -4.33 -24.32
CA GLU A 93 14.18 -5.48 -23.61
C GLU A 93 14.83 -5.07 -22.28
N ILE A 94 15.64 -4.00 -22.29
CA ILE A 94 16.21 -3.41 -21.07
C ILE A 94 15.10 -2.96 -20.12
N ALA A 95 14.06 -2.31 -20.63
CA ALA A 95 12.96 -1.81 -19.80
C ALA A 95 12.16 -2.95 -19.15
N VAL A 96 11.92 -4.05 -19.86
CA VAL A 96 11.24 -5.24 -19.31
C VAL A 96 12.10 -5.91 -18.23
N ALA A 97 13.40 -6.04 -18.48
CA ALA A 97 14.29 -6.73 -17.56
C ALA A 97 14.63 -5.90 -16.33
N CYS A 98 14.98 -4.62 -16.51
CA CYS A 98 15.64 -3.81 -15.50
C CYS A 98 14.74 -2.73 -14.88
N TYR A 99 13.53 -2.50 -15.38
CA TYR A 99 12.66 -1.45 -14.86
C TYR A 99 11.34 -2.01 -14.32
N SER A 100 10.71 -1.26 -13.42
CA SER A 100 9.37 -1.51 -12.89
C SER A 100 8.45 -0.35 -13.21
N HIS A 101 7.17 -0.63 -13.45
CA HIS A 101 6.19 0.41 -13.73
C HIS A 101 5.88 1.23 -12.48
N LEU A 102 5.86 2.54 -12.65
CA LEU A 102 5.40 3.47 -11.64
C LEU A 102 3.88 3.64 -11.76
N PRO A 103 3.12 3.51 -10.66
CA PRO A 103 1.67 3.58 -10.70
C PRO A 103 1.19 4.97 -11.12
N PHE A 104 1.89 6.04 -10.74
CA PHE A 104 1.40 7.41 -10.91
C PHE A 104 2.12 8.17 -12.04
N ILE A 105 1.49 9.24 -12.52
CA ILE A 105 2.06 10.14 -13.54
C ILE A 105 3.07 11.09 -12.90
N SER A 106 2.79 11.60 -11.70
CA SER A 106 3.67 12.53 -11.00
C SER A 106 4.81 11.80 -10.29
N ASP A 107 6.02 12.35 -10.39
CA ASP A 107 7.18 11.84 -9.63
C ASP A 107 6.94 11.98 -8.12
N GLN A 108 6.30 13.08 -7.71
CA GLN A 108 5.93 13.32 -6.32
C GLN A 108 5.06 12.19 -5.74
N MET A 109 3.99 11.80 -6.43
CA MET A 109 3.12 10.73 -5.92
C MET A 109 3.81 9.37 -5.95
N ASN A 110 4.73 9.12 -6.89
CA ASN A 110 5.54 7.90 -6.88
C ASN A 110 6.51 7.84 -5.69
N ARG A 111 7.11 8.97 -5.29
CA ARG A 111 7.93 9.05 -4.06
C ARG A 111 7.06 8.81 -2.81
N LEU A 112 5.87 9.40 -2.75
CA LEU A 112 4.92 9.21 -1.65
C LEU A 112 4.38 7.78 -1.58
N HIS A 113 4.11 7.16 -2.74
CA HIS A 113 3.71 5.76 -2.85
C HIS A 113 4.73 4.81 -2.23
N ALA A 114 6.01 4.99 -2.55
CA ALA A 114 7.08 4.16 -1.97
C ALA A 114 7.10 4.25 -0.44
N ARG A 115 6.87 5.44 0.14
CA ARG A 115 6.77 5.62 1.60
C ARG A 115 5.54 4.91 2.17
N LEU A 116 4.36 5.10 1.57
CA LEU A 116 3.11 4.48 2.02
C LEU A 116 3.16 2.94 1.96
N GLN A 117 3.76 2.38 0.90
CA GLN A 117 3.93 0.93 0.77
C GLN A 117 4.89 0.39 1.82
N GLY A 118 6.01 1.08 2.09
CA GLY A 118 6.96 0.67 3.11
C GLY A 118 6.39 0.70 4.53
N GLU A 119 5.46 1.61 4.83
CA GLU A 119 4.94 1.82 6.18
C GLU A 119 3.63 1.05 6.46
N PHE A 120 2.71 0.99 5.49
CA PHE A 120 1.35 0.46 5.73
C PHE A 120 0.96 -0.71 4.84
N GLY A 121 1.57 -0.85 3.66
CA GLY A 121 1.12 -1.85 2.67
C GLY A 121 -0.35 -1.70 2.25
N ASP A 122 -0.92 -0.49 2.38
CA ASP A 122 -2.32 -0.22 2.03
C ASP A 122 -2.58 -0.50 0.54
N LEU A 123 -3.78 -1.00 0.25
CA LEU A 123 -4.18 -1.37 -1.10
C LEU A 123 -4.41 -0.14 -1.98
N LEU A 124 -3.74 -0.15 -3.13
CA LEU A 124 -3.99 0.74 -4.26
C LEU A 124 -4.96 0.06 -5.23
N ASP A 125 -6.13 0.64 -5.44
CA ASP A 125 -7.16 0.10 -6.36
C ASP A 125 -7.50 1.09 -7.48
N GLN A 126 -8.11 0.56 -8.55
CA GLN A 126 -8.68 1.34 -9.64
C GLN A 126 -10.20 1.37 -9.45
N PRO A 127 -10.75 2.43 -8.83
CA PRO A 127 -12.15 2.43 -8.41
C PRO A 127 -13.16 2.53 -9.56
N PHE A 128 -12.73 2.90 -10.78
CA PHE A 128 -13.60 3.21 -11.89
C PHE A 128 -13.15 2.51 -13.18
N GLU A 129 -13.94 1.54 -13.67
CA GLU A 129 -13.62 0.79 -14.91
C GLU A 129 -13.44 1.70 -16.14
N LYS A 130 -14.23 2.78 -16.24
CA LYS A 130 -14.17 3.74 -17.35
C LYS A 130 -13.01 4.73 -17.25
N HIS A 131 -12.31 4.76 -16.12
CA HIS A 131 -11.22 5.70 -15.85
C HIS A 131 -10.03 4.94 -15.22
N PRO A 132 -9.28 4.16 -16.01
CA PRO A 132 -8.17 3.35 -15.50
C PRO A 132 -7.01 4.19 -14.92
N ASP A 133 -6.95 5.47 -15.27
CA ASP A 133 -5.97 6.43 -14.74
C ASP A 133 -6.34 6.95 -13.33
N TYR A 134 -7.53 6.62 -12.83
CA TYR A 134 -7.93 6.96 -11.47
C TYR A 134 -7.49 5.84 -10.54
N GLN A 135 -6.82 6.23 -9.47
CA GLN A 135 -6.32 5.30 -8.46
C GLN A 135 -6.70 5.79 -7.08
N SER A 136 -7.04 4.88 -6.17
CA SER A 136 -7.35 5.25 -4.80
C SER A 136 -6.59 4.43 -3.79
N TYR A 137 -6.31 5.05 -2.66
CA TYR A 137 -5.91 4.30 -1.48
C TYR A 137 -7.08 4.09 -0.55
N ARG A 138 -7.15 2.88 -0.01
CA ARG A 138 -8.13 2.49 0.99
C ARG A 138 -7.46 1.94 2.24
N VAL A 139 -8.08 2.28 3.36
CA VAL A 139 -7.82 1.62 4.63
C VAL A 139 -9.15 1.07 5.16
N ALA A 140 -9.19 -0.23 5.48
CA ALA A 140 -10.41 -0.95 5.88
C ALA A 140 -11.60 -0.70 4.92
N GLY A 141 -11.34 -0.69 3.61
CA GLY A 141 -12.35 -0.49 2.56
C GLY A 141 -12.82 0.95 2.34
N LYS A 142 -12.36 1.92 3.14
CA LYS A 142 -12.71 3.34 3.00
C LYS A 142 -11.63 4.12 2.29
N TRP A 143 -12.01 4.98 1.35
CA TRP A 143 -11.08 5.90 0.69
C TRP A 143 -10.50 6.93 1.66
N TYR A 144 -9.20 7.13 1.55
CA TYR A 144 -8.52 8.29 2.14
C TYR A 144 -7.73 9.10 1.11
N ALA A 145 -7.46 8.56 -0.07
CA ALA A 145 -6.88 9.30 -1.17
C ALA A 145 -7.47 8.84 -2.50
N LEU A 146 -7.73 9.78 -3.41
CA LEU A 146 -8.09 9.52 -4.80
C LEU A 146 -7.18 10.36 -5.69
N ILE A 147 -6.38 9.71 -6.53
CA ILE A 147 -5.37 10.28 -7.41
C ILE A 147 -5.83 10.12 -8.86
N TYR A 148 -5.74 11.19 -9.65
CA TYR A 148 -6.14 11.17 -11.05
C TYR A 148 -5.58 12.38 -11.83
N PRO A 149 -5.46 12.28 -13.16
CA PRO A 149 -5.12 13.43 -14.00
C PRO A 149 -6.32 14.39 -14.15
N LEU A 150 -6.07 15.68 -14.02
CA LEU A 150 -7.08 16.75 -14.07
C LEU A 150 -6.60 17.93 -14.92
N ASP A 151 -7.49 18.47 -15.76
CA ASP A 151 -7.28 19.78 -16.39
C ASP A 151 -7.46 20.85 -15.30
N LEU A 152 -6.41 21.59 -14.99
CA LEU A 152 -6.35 22.45 -13.81
C LEU A 152 -7.35 23.61 -13.85
N ASP A 153 -7.83 23.98 -15.04
CA ASP A 153 -8.93 24.93 -15.26
C ASP A 153 -10.21 24.61 -14.48
N LYS A 154 -10.41 23.34 -14.15
CA LYS A 154 -11.57 22.83 -13.40
C LYS A 154 -11.49 23.12 -11.90
N LEU A 155 -10.32 23.49 -11.37
CA LEU A 155 -10.15 23.86 -9.97
C LEU A 155 -10.62 25.29 -9.73
N GLU A 156 -11.41 25.47 -8.68
CA GLU A 156 -11.89 26.78 -8.25
C GLU A 156 -10.74 27.56 -7.59
N GLY A 157 -10.55 28.81 -8.00
CA GLY A 157 -9.47 29.65 -7.48
C GLY A 157 -8.08 29.33 -8.04
N ILE A 158 -7.99 28.54 -9.12
CA ILE A 158 -6.72 28.24 -9.78
C ILE A 158 -6.07 29.49 -10.36
N GLU A 159 -4.76 29.65 -10.14
CA GLU A 159 -3.98 30.77 -10.67
C GLU A 159 -3.87 30.71 -12.19
N ASP A 160 -3.76 31.89 -12.82
CA ASP A 160 -3.65 32.01 -14.28
C ASP A 160 -2.45 31.25 -14.86
N LYS A 161 -1.36 31.10 -14.08
CA LYS A 161 -0.17 30.34 -14.47
C LYS A 161 -0.47 28.88 -14.81
N TYR A 162 -1.50 28.29 -14.19
CA TYR A 162 -1.90 26.89 -14.38
C TYR A 162 -3.01 26.71 -15.42
N LYS A 163 -3.53 27.78 -16.01
CA LYS A 163 -4.62 27.70 -16.99
C LYS A 163 -4.19 26.94 -18.24
N GLY A 164 -5.07 26.05 -18.74
CA GLY A 164 -4.80 25.19 -19.89
C GLY A 164 -3.79 24.05 -19.63
N GLN A 165 -3.32 23.88 -18.40
CA GLN A 165 -2.42 22.79 -18.02
C GLN A 165 -3.18 21.59 -17.48
N ARG A 166 -2.55 20.42 -17.57
CA ARG A 166 -3.04 19.16 -17.02
C ARG A 166 -1.99 18.57 -16.09
N ALA A 167 -2.39 18.24 -14.87
CA ALA A 167 -1.51 17.63 -13.88
C ALA A 167 -2.24 16.50 -13.14
N GLU A 168 -1.48 15.67 -12.45
CA GLU A 168 -2.04 14.72 -11.51
C GLU A 168 -2.39 15.43 -10.21
N VAL A 169 -3.55 15.10 -9.65
CA VAL A 169 -4.03 15.68 -8.40
C VAL A 169 -4.39 14.58 -7.42
N VAL A 170 -4.43 14.90 -6.13
CA VAL A 170 -4.92 14.01 -5.09
C VAL A 170 -6.03 14.67 -4.26
N ASN A 171 -7.15 13.97 -4.11
CA ASN A 171 -8.19 14.32 -3.15
C ASN A 171 -7.90 13.68 -1.81
N LEU A 172 -7.87 14.49 -0.74
CA LEU A 172 -7.62 14.04 0.62
C LEU A 172 -8.75 14.48 1.55
N LYS A 173 -9.11 13.60 2.48
CA LYS A 173 -10.10 13.89 3.51
C LYS A 173 -9.45 14.69 4.63
N VAL A 174 -10.14 15.72 5.09
CA VAL A 174 -9.66 16.62 6.15
C VAL A 174 -10.75 16.88 7.18
N LYS A 175 -10.37 17.35 8.37
CA LYS A 175 -11.35 17.77 9.37
C LYS A 175 -11.99 19.08 8.91
N PRO A 176 -13.31 19.26 9.05
CA PRO A 176 -13.96 20.51 8.66
C PRO A 176 -13.34 21.76 9.31
N ALA A 177 -12.87 21.64 10.56
CA ALA A 177 -12.21 22.72 11.28
C ALA A 177 -10.83 23.14 10.72
N GLN A 178 -10.24 22.34 9.83
CA GLN A 178 -8.95 22.64 9.19
C GLN A 178 -9.10 23.18 7.77
N LEU A 179 -10.31 23.17 7.19
CA LEU A 179 -10.52 23.53 5.78
C LEU A 179 -10.03 24.94 5.46
N ASP A 180 -10.48 25.94 6.22
CA ASP A 180 -10.16 27.34 5.94
C ASP A 180 -8.64 27.60 6.00
N ALA A 181 -7.95 26.98 6.96
CA ALA A 181 -6.50 27.09 7.08
C ALA A 181 -5.77 26.42 5.91
N LEU A 182 -6.23 25.25 5.46
CA LEU A 182 -5.63 24.51 4.36
C LEU A 182 -5.87 25.20 3.01
N LEU A 183 -7.06 25.74 2.77
CA LEU A 183 -7.40 26.47 1.54
C LEU A 183 -6.65 27.81 1.41
N GLY A 184 -6.02 28.29 2.49
CA GLY A 184 -5.12 29.44 2.45
C GLY A 184 -3.68 29.10 2.02
N LEU A 185 -3.34 27.81 1.84
CA LEU A 185 -2.01 27.37 1.42
C LEU A 185 -1.94 27.25 -0.11
N GLU A 186 -0.81 27.65 -0.69
CA GLU A 186 -0.54 27.43 -2.11
C GLU A 186 -0.53 25.94 -2.44
N GLY A 187 -1.12 25.56 -3.57
CA GLY A 187 -1.21 24.16 -4.01
C GLY A 187 -2.38 23.36 -3.42
N ILE A 188 -3.21 23.96 -2.55
CA ILE A 188 -4.43 23.33 -1.99
C ILE A 188 -5.68 24.07 -2.47
N TYR A 189 -6.62 23.31 -3.04
CA TYR A 189 -7.84 23.83 -3.63
C TYR A 189 -9.10 23.18 -3.05
N PRO A 190 -10.27 23.81 -3.21
CA PRO A 190 -11.55 23.17 -2.90
C PRO A 190 -11.69 21.84 -3.65
N ALA A 191 -12.28 20.85 -2.99
CA ALA A 191 -12.41 19.51 -3.55
C ALA A 191 -13.10 19.50 -4.93
N TYR A 192 -12.47 18.80 -5.87
CA TYR A 192 -13.04 18.39 -7.15
C TYR A 192 -13.53 16.93 -7.07
N HIS A 193 -14.72 16.61 -7.62
CA HIS A 193 -15.45 15.33 -7.47
C HIS A 193 -15.90 14.93 -6.04
N MET A 194 -15.18 15.33 -4.99
CA MET A 194 -15.48 15.00 -3.59
C MET A 194 -16.23 16.13 -2.85
N SER A 195 -16.70 15.84 -1.64
CA SER A 195 -17.41 16.82 -0.82
C SER A 195 -16.48 17.94 -0.34
N LYS A 196 -16.74 19.18 -0.79
CA LYS A 196 -16.06 20.40 -0.34
C LYS A 196 -16.14 20.66 1.18
N LYS A 197 -16.98 19.93 1.93
CA LYS A 197 -17.13 20.06 3.40
C LYS A 197 -16.14 19.21 4.19
N SER A 198 -15.42 18.30 3.55
CA SER A 198 -14.53 17.35 4.26
C SER A 198 -13.37 16.85 3.41
N TRP A 199 -13.16 17.43 2.24
CA TRP A 199 -12.08 17.06 1.32
C TRP A 199 -11.45 18.31 0.73
N VAL A 200 -10.20 18.17 0.32
CA VAL A 200 -9.43 19.14 -0.45
C VAL A 200 -8.78 18.44 -1.64
N THR A 201 -8.44 19.20 -2.69
CA THR A 201 -7.66 18.73 -3.84
C THR A 201 -6.28 19.37 -3.82
N LEU A 202 -5.23 18.56 -3.92
CA LEU A 202 -3.85 19.02 -4.03
C LEU A 202 -3.32 18.76 -5.44
N ILE A 203 -2.54 19.69 -5.98
CA ILE A 203 -1.76 19.47 -7.21
C ILE A 203 -0.46 18.76 -6.82
N LEU A 204 -0.10 17.69 -7.56
CA LEU A 204 1.11 16.91 -7.33
C LEU A 204 2.25 17.41 -8.23
N ASP A 205 2.68 18.65 -8.01
CA ASP A 205 3.67 19.39 -8.83
C ASP A 205 4.86 19.93 -8.02
N ASP A 206 5.09 19.39 -6.82
CA ASP A 206 6.15 19.82 -5.89
C ASP A 206 5.98 21.25 -5.31
N THR A 207 4.85 21.94 -5.53
CA THR A 207 4.51 23.21 -4.81
C THR A 207 4.47 22.98 -3.30
N LEU A 208 3.86 21.87 -2.88
CA LEU A 208 3.91 21.39 -1.51
C LEU A 208 5.03 20.37 -1.37
N SER A 209 5.84 20.47 -0.31
CA SER A 209 6.88 19.48 -0.03
C SER A 209 6.31 18.07 0.19
N ASP A 210 7.08 17.04 -0.15
CA ASP A 210 6.71 15.63 0.12
C ASP A 210 6.28 15.39 1.57
N SER A 211 6.94 16.04 2.54
CA SER A 211 6.57 15.94 3.95
C SER A 211 5.17 16.51 4.25
N ALA A 212 4.83 17.66 3.67
CA ALA A 212 3.52 18.28 3.89
C ALA A 212 2.40 17.44 3.26
N VAL A 213 2.62 16.93 2.04
CA VAL A 213 1.64 16.06 1.38
C VAL A 213 1.50 14.73 2.13
N LEU A 214 2.61 14.17 2.63
CA LEU A 214 2.59 12.95 3.44
C LEU A 214 1.79 13.15 4.73
N ASP A 215 1.99 14.26 5.46
CA ASP A 215 1.24 14.55 6.69
C ASP A 215 -0.27 14.63 6.42
N LEU A 216 -0.68 15.22 5.30
CA LEU A 216 -2.08 15.28 4.88
C LEU A 216 -2.63 13.90 4.48
N LEU A 217 -1.83 13.07 3.80
CA LEU A 217 -2.18 11.69 3.49
C LEU A 217 -2.39 10.87 4.77
N LEU A 218 -1.46 10.97 5.73
CA LEU A 218 -1.54 10.29 7.02
C LEU A 218 -2.74 10.77 7.84
N GLY A 219 -2.97 12.09 7.86
CA GLY A 219 -4.13 12.69 8.51
C GLY A 219 -5.45 12.18 7.90
N SER A 220 -5.54 12.17 6.56
CA SER A 220 -6.70 11.64 5.85
C SER A 220 -6.93 10.16 6.15
N ARG A 221 -5.85 9.35 6.12
CA ARG A 221 -5.87 7.93 6.47
C ARG A 221 -6.41 7.72 7.88
N ALA A 222 -5.90 8.47 8.87
CA ALA A 222 -6.33 8.39 10.25
C ALA A 222 -7.82 8.75 10.45
N LEU A 223 -8.41 9.61 9.62
CA LEU A 223 -9.82 9.96 9.69
C LEU A 223 -10.77 8.84 9.27
N VAL A 224 -10.28 7.85 8.51
CA VAL A 224 -11.09 6.73 8.03
C VAL A 224 -10.61 5.38 8.54
N ALA A 225 -9.37 5.31 9.03
CA ALA A 225 -8.83 4.14 9.69
C ALA A 225 -9.67 3.82 10.94
N PRO A 226 -10.11 2.56 11.13
CA PRO A 226 -10.63 2.13 12.43
C PRO A 226 -9.56 2.35 13.51
N ALA A 227 -10.00 2.62 14.74
CA ALA A 227 -9.13 2.86 15.89
C ALA A 227 -8.12 1.73 16.16
N ILE A 228 -8.39 0.53 15.63
CA ILE A 228 -7.46 -0.59 15.60
C ILE A 228 -7.55 -1.22 14.20
N LEU A 229 -6.47 -1.09 13.44
CA LEU A 229 -6.36 -1.65 12.09
C LEU A 229 -6.05 -3.14 12.14
N PRO A 230 -6.49 -3.92 11.13
CA PRO A 230 -5.93 -5.23 10.89
C PRO A 230 -4.42 -5.09 10.68
N ASN A 231 -3.62 -5.95 11.30
CA ASN A 231 -2.18 -6.01 11.03
C ASN A 231 -1.95 -6.66 9.65
N PRO A 232 -1.45 -5.94 8.63
CA PRO A 232 -1.21 -6.53 7.31
C PRO A 232 0.02 -7.46 7.30
N ASN A 233 0.93 -7.30 8.26
CA ASN A 233 2.22 -7.98 8.32
C ASN A 233 2.33 -8.95 9.52
N GLY A 234 1.22 -9.28 10.17
CA GLY A 234 1.22 -10.14 11.35
C GLY A 234 -0.19 -10.46 11.86
N PRO A 235 -0.29 -11.20 12.97
CA PRO A 235 -1.56 -11.60 13.52
C PRO A 235 -2.33 -10.43 14.13
N ASP A 236 -3.66 -10.48 14.06
CA ASP A 236 -4.51 -9.60 14.85
C ASP A 236 -4.70 -10.16 16.26
N TYR A 237 -4.89 -9.25 17.21
CA TYR A 237 -5.18 -9.56 18.61
C TYR A 237 -6.64 -9.26 18.91
N TRP A 238 -7.42 -10.28 19.24
CA TRP A 238 -8.86 -10.18 19.48
C TRP A 238 -9.22 -10.43 20.93
N VAL A 239 -10.31 -9.83 21.39
CA VAL A 239 -11.01 -10.23 22.61
C VAL A 239 -12.44 -10.58 22.28
N ILE A 240 -12.92 -11.70 22.83
CA ILE A 240 -14.28 -12.18 22.65
C ILE A 240 -14.96 -12.39 24.01
N PRO A 241 -16.26 -12.07 24.13
CA PRO A 241 -17.00 -12.36 25.36
C PRO A 241 -17.46 -13.81 25.40
N ALA A 242 -17.35 -14.41 26.58
CA ALA A 242 -17.81 -15.73 26.92
C ALA A 242 -18.71 -15.67 28.16
N ASN A 243 -19.92 -16.20 28.06
CA ASN A 243 -20.84 -16.28 29.19
C ASN A 243 -20.94 -17.73 29.67
N LEU A 244 -20.51 -17.99 30.91
CA LEU A 244 -20.45 -19.33 31.50
C LEU A 244 -21.83 -19.98 31.67
N LYS A 245 -22.93 -19.21 31.62
CA LYS A 245 -24.29 -19.79 31.52
C LYS A 245 -24.47 -20.62 30.24
N TYR A 246 -23.72 -20.29 29.21
CA TYR A 246 -23.92 -20.76 27.86
C TYR A 246 -22.78 -21.64 27.34
N TYR A 247 -21.59 -21.49 27.90
CA TYR A 247 -20.38 -22.17 27.45
C TYR A 247 -19.65 -22.70 28.68
N ASP A 248 -19.38 -24.00 28.71
CA ASP A 248 -18.55 -24.62 29.74
C ASP A 248 -17.10 -24.71 29.24
N ILE A 249 -16.50 -23.53 29.08
CA ILE A 249 -15.18 -23.38 28.44
C ILE A 249 -14.09 -24.04 29.29
N ASP A 250 -14.25 -24.00 30.62
CA ASP A 250 -13.29 -24.55 31.56
C ASP A 250 -13.22 -26.08 31.38
N SER A 251 -14.38 -26.75 31.28
CA SER A 251 -14.43 -28.20 31.01
C SER A 251 -13.94 -28.54 29.61
N GLU A 252 -14.25 -27.72 28.59
CA GLU A 252 -13.78 -27.93 27.22
C GLU A 252 -12.24 -27.90 27.14
N PHE A 253 -11.58 -26.86 27.71
CA PHE A 253 -10.12 -26.77 27.71
C PHE A 253 -9.43 -27.76 28.65
N ALA A 254 -10.12 -28.20 29.71
CA ALA A 254 -9.61 -29.28 30.56
C ALA A 254 -9.58 -30.63 29.83
N ALA A 255 -10.51 -30.85 28.89
CA ALA A 255 -10.59 -32.08 28.10
C ALA A 255 -9.65 -32.07 26.90
N ASP A 256 -9.54 -30.93 26.20
CA ASP A 256 -8.71 -30.78 25.01
C ASP A 256 -8.07 -29.37 24.97
N PRO A 257 -6.74 -29.23 24.81
CA PRO A 257 -6.11 -27.93 24.62
C PRO A 257 -6.54 -27.23 23.31
N GLU A 258 -7.18 -27.94 22.39
CA GLU A 258 -7.77 -27.40 21.16
C GLU A 258 -9.29 -27.55 21.14
N ILE A 259 -10.01 -26.43 21.08
CA ILE A 259 -11.48 -26.42 21.09
C ILE A 259 -12.04 -25.76 19.83
N LEU A 260 -13.27 -26.16 19.45
CA LEU A 260 -14.04 -25.48 18.41
C LEU A 260 -14.89 -24.37 19.00
N TRP A 261 -14.65 -23.14 18.54
CA TRP A 261 -15.34 -21.95 18.99
C TRP A 261 -16.15 -21.28 17.88
N THR A 262 -17.20 -20.54 18.24
CA THR A 262 -18.00 -19.79 17.26
C THR A 262 -17.16 -18.70 16.60
N GLN A 263 -17.02 -18.72 15.27
CA GLN A 263 -16.30 -17.67 14.56
C GLN A 263 -17.25 -16.51 14.26
N LYS A 264 -16.85 -15.33 14.69
CA LYS A 264 -17.55 -14.07 14.43
C LYS A 264 -16.51 -13.01 14.09
N ALA A 265 -16.91 -11.97 13.36
CA ALA A 265 -16.00 -10.99 12.78
C ALA A 265 -14.97 -11.64 11.81
N SER A 266 -14.05 -10.85 11.28
CA SER A 266 -13.04 -11.28 10.31
C SER A 266 -11.78 -11.87 10.97
N ILE A 267 -11.96 -12.70 12.01
CA ILE A 267 -10.88 -13.43 12.70
C ILE A 267 -10.33 -14.51 11.75
N LYS A 268 -9.01 -14.60 11.62
CA LYS A 268 -8.32 -15.49 10.68
C LYS A 268 -7.42 -16.49 11.38
N ALA A 269 -7.06 -17.57 10.69
CA ALA A 269 -5.99 -18.45 11.13
C ALA A 269 -4.68 -17.66 11.27
N GLY A 270 -3.96 -17.89 12.36
CA GLY A 270 -2.79 -17.12 12.76
C GLY A 270 -3.07 -16.04 13.81
N ASP A 271 -4.30 -15.53 13.91
CA ASP A 271 -4.67 -14.51 14.90
C ASP A 271 -4.60 -15.05 16.35
N TYR A 272 -4.55 -14.12 17.31
CA TYR A 272 -4.68 -14.43 18.73
C TYR A 272 -6.05 -14.00 19.26
N VAL A 273 -6.67 -14.86 20.07
CA VAL A 273 -7.98 -14.63 20.67
C VAL A 273 -7.87 -14.73 22.19
N PHE A 274 -8.25 -13.66 22.86
CA PHE A 274 -8.38 -13.61 24.31
C PHE A 274 -9.85 -13.75 24.71
N ILE A 275 -10.14 -14.68 25.60
CA ILE A 275 -11.49 -14.99 26.04
C ILE A 275 -11.77 -14.25 27.34
N TYR A 276 -12.71 -13.31 27.27
CA TYR A 276 -13.19 -12.52 28.40
C TYR A 276 -14.46 -13.16 28.96
N ILE A 277 -14.41 -13.60 30.22
CA ILE A 277 -15.58 -14.14 30.92
C ILE A 277 -16.45 -12.98 31.38
N THR A 278 -17.71 -12.98 30.94
CA THR A 278 -18.69 -11.95 31.30
C THR A 278 -19.11 -12.05 32.77
N ALA A 279 -20.10 -11.26 33.20
CA ALA A 279 -20.60 -11.33 34.57
C ALA A 279 -21.01 -12.78 34.97
N PRO A 280 -20.73 -13.21 36.22
CA PRO A 280 -20.22 -12.41 37.33
C PRO A 280 -18.69 -12.19 37.35
N THR A 281 -17.92 -13.02 36.64
CA THR A 281 -16.45 -13.02 36.69
C THR A 281 -15.80 -11.71 36.22
N LYS A 282 -16.21 -11.21 35.04
CA LYS A 282 -15.68 -9.97 34.43
C LYS A 282 -14.14 -9.91 34.36
N ALA A 283 -13.52 -10.96 33.83
CA ALA A 283 -12.06 -11.03 33.70
C ALA A 283 -11.63 -11.74 32.41
N LEU A 284 -10.40 -11.48 31.96
CA LEU A 284 -9.76 -12.27 30.91
C LEU A 284 -9.29 -13.60 31.50
N ARG A 285 -9.68 -14.72 30.92
CA ARG A 285 -9.36 -16.06 31.45
C ARG A 285 -8.45 -16.87 30.54
N TYR A 286 -8.57 -16.71 29.21
CA TYR A 286 -7.76 -17.49 28.27
C TYR A 286 -7.12 -16.60 27.21
N ALA A 287 -5.91 -16.98 26.80
CA ALA A 287 -5.30 -16.55 25.55
C ALA A 287 -5.12 -17.76 24.65
N CYS A 288 -5.52 -17.62 23.38
CA CYS A 288 -5.54 -18.71 22.42
C CYS A 288 -4.93 -18.27 21.09
N ARG A 289 -4.38 -19.23 20.35
CA ARG A 289 -4.04 -19.08 18.93
C ARG A 289 -5.16 -19.63 18.07
N VAL A 290 -5.52 -18.93 17.00
CA VAL A 290 -6.46 -19.45 15.99
C VAL A 290 -5.68 -20.33 15.03
N VAL A 291 -5.84 -21.65 15.12
CA VAL A 291 -5.12 -22.60 14.26
C VAL A 291 -5.82 -22.83 12.94
N GLU A 292 -7.16 -22.75 12.92
CA GLU A 292 -7.98 -22.89 11.72
C GLU A 292 -9.22 -21.99 11.82
N ALA A 293 -9.64 -21.45 10.69
CA ALA A 293 -10.78 -20.54 10.58
C ALA A 293 -11.69 -20.95 9.41
N ASN A 294 -12.94 -20.48 9.43
CA ASN A 294 -14.00 -20.73 8.45
C ASN A 294 -14.45 -22.19 8.38
N ILE A 295 -14.45 -22.89 9.52
CA ILE A 295 -14.92 -24.27 9.62
C ILE A 295 -16.45 -24.29 9.63
N PRO A 296 -17.14 -25.00 8.73
CA PRO A 296 -18.61 -25.06 8.76
C PRO A 296 -19.16 -25.66 10.06
N ASN A 297 -20.12 -24.99 10.70
CA ASN A 297 -20.80 -25.49 11.90
C ASN A 297 -21.78 -26.62 11.54
N ARG A 298 -21.29 -27.86 11.42
CA ARG A 298 -22.10 -29.05 11.09
C ARG A 298 -22.89 -29.56 12.30
N GLY A 299 -23.63 -28.68 12.96
CA GLY A 299 -24.42 -28.99 14.16
C GLY A 299 -23.61 -29.16 15.45
N TYR A 300 -22.32 -28.78 15.46
CA TYR A 300 -21.48 -28.89 16.66
C TYR A 300 -21.92 -27.91 17.76
N ARG A 301 -22.15 -26.63 17.40
CA ARG A 301 -22.81 -25.66 18.29
C ARG A 301 -24.26 -25.52 17.85
N ASP A 302 -25.16 -26.20 18.54
CA ASP A 302 -26.60 -26.17 18.28
C ASP A 302 -27.24 -24.88 18.82
N ARG A 303 -27.02 -23.76 18.11
CA ARG A 303 -27.71 -22.48 18.33
C ARG A 303 -27.90 -21.74 17.02
N ASP A 304 -29.01 -21.02 16.94
CA ASP A 304 -29.36 -20.19 15.78
C ASP A 304 -28.29 -19.12 15.49
N GLY A 305 -27.95 -18.98 14.20
CA GLY A 305 -27.03 -17.94 13.71
C GLY A 305 -25.54 -18.24 13.85
N ILE A 306 -25.15 -19.49 14.14
CA ILE A 306 -23.74 -19.94 14.09
C ILE A 306 -23.54 -20.76 12.81
N GLU A 307 -22.98 -20.14 11.78
CA GLU A 307 -22.69 -20.81 10.51
C GLU A 307 -21.27 -21.37 10.45
N THR A 308 -20.33 -20.68 11.10
CA THR A 308 -18.90 -20.98 11.04
C THR A 308 -18.27 -21.04 12.43
N LEU A 309 -17.24 -21.87 12.52
CA LEU A 309 -16.42 -22.13 13.69
C LEU A 309 -14.96 -21.83 13.37
N MET A 310 -14.19 -21.60 14.42
CA MET A 310 -12.73 -21.52 14.39
C MET A 310 -12.17 -22.49 15.42
N LYS A 311 -10.99 -23.02 15.16
CA LYS A 311 -10.28 -23.89 16.09
C LYS A 311 -9.31 -23.04 16.90
N LEU A 312 -9.45 -23.08 18.21
CA LEU A 312 -8.63 -22.33 19.17
C LEU A 312 -7.70 -23.29 19.90
N GLN A 313 -6.40 -23.01 19.87
CA GLN A 313 -5.40 -23.69 20.69
C GLN A 313 -5.10 -22.83 21.91
N LEU A 314 -5.21 -23.40 23.11
CA LEU A 314 -4.90 -22.74 24.37
C LEU A 314 -3.40 -22.42 24.47
N LEU A 315 -3.07 -21.16 24.78
CA LEU A 315 -1.70 -20.72 25.06
C LEU A 315 -1.50 -20.42 26.54
N GLN A 316 -2.47 -19.74 27.15
CA GLN A 316 -2.37 -19.29 28.54
C GLN A 316 -3.74 -19.33 29.21
N HIS A 317 -3.74 -19.77 30.46
CA HIS A 317 -4.88 -19.68 31.39
C HIS A 317 -4.54 -18.68 32.50
N TYR A 318 -5.49 -17.83 32.86
CA TYR A 318 -5.36 -16.78 33.86
C TYR A 318 -6.35 -16.99 35.00
N GLU A 319 -5.89 -16.77 36.23
CA GLU A 319 -6.79 -16.62 37.37
C GLU A 319 -7.66 -15.38 37.23
N ASP A 320 -8.92 -15.45 37.67
CA ASP A 320 -9.93 -14.40 37.45
C ASP A 320 -9.54 -13.03 38.04
N HIS A 321 -8.70 -13.02 39.07
CA HIS A 321 -8.24 -11.79 39.73
C HIS A 321 -7.01 -11.16 39.06
N LEU A 322 -6.35 -11.87 38.15
CA LEU A 322 -5.11 -11.40 37.51
C LEU A 322 -5.40 -10.33 36.45
N LEU A 323 -6.45 -10.54 35.65
CA LEU A 323 -6.81 -9.66 34.53
C LEU A 323 -8.27 -9.19 34.58
N PRO A 324 -8.70 -8.46 35.63
CA PRO A 324 -10.07 -7.97 35.78
C PRO A 324 -10.38 -6.85 34.78
N LEU A 325 -11.67 -6.70 34.43
CA LEU A 325 -12.13 -5.72 33.44
C LEU A 325 -11.64 -4.29 33.71
N ASP A 326 -11.64 -3.84 34.96
CA ASP A 326 -11.30 -2.46 35.31
C ASP A 326 -9.84 -2.15 34.96
N MET A 327 -8.92 -3.09 35.19
CA MET A 327 -7.52 -2.95 34.77
C MET A 327 -7.38 -2.97 33.24
N LEU A 328 -8.12 -3.84 32.55
CA LEU A 328 -8.10 -3.85 31.08
C LEU A 328 -8.61 -2.52 30.50
N GLN A 329 -9.59 -1.89 31.17
CA GLN A 329 -10.11 -0.58 30.79
C GLN A 329 -9.08 0.54 30.95
N GLU A 330 -8.24 0.49 31.98
CA GLU A 330 -7.09 1.39 32.14
C GLU A 330 -6.09 1.28 30.97
N GLN A 331 -5.98 0.09 30.37
CA GLN A 331 -5.18 -0.16 29.15
C GLN A 331 -5.96 0.11 27.84
N GLY A 332 -7.08 0.82 27.92
CA GLY A 332 -7.85 1.27 26.75
C GLY A 332 -8.91 0.29 26.25
N LEU A 333 -9.14 -0.83 26.94
CA LEU A 333 -10.16 -1.79 26.54
C LEU A 333 -11.58 -1.25 26.81
N LYS A 334 -12.35 -1.01 25.75
CA LYS A 334 -13.79 -0.68 25.90
C LYS A 334 -14.63 -1.90 26.31
N SER A 335 -15.90 -1.70 26.65
CA SER A 335 -16.81 -2.80 27.04
C SER A 335 -16.92 -3.92 25.98
N VAL A 336 -16.77 -5.18 26.40
CA VAL A 336 -16.73 -6.36 25.52
C VAL A 336 -18.15 -6.94 25.35
N ARG A 337 -18.86 -6.48 24.32
CA ARG A 337 -20.22 -6.95 23.95
C ARG A 337 -20.25 -7.90 22.75
N GLY A 338 -19.11 -8.08 22.09
CA GLY A 338 -18.89 -8.94 20.94
C GLY A 338 -17.39 -8.98 20.61
N PRO A 339 -16.97 -9.73 19.56
CA PRO A 339 -15.57 -9.78 19.14
C PRO A 339 -15.05 -8.38 18.79
N ARG A 340 -13.89 -8.02 19.33
CA ARG A 340 -13.20 -6.77 18.97
C ARG A 340 -11.69 -6.96 19.02
N ARG A 341 -10.94 -6.10 18.34
CA ARG A 341 -9.49 -6.07 18.49
C ARG A 341 -9.08 -5.50 19.85
N LEU A 342 -7.96 -6.00 20.37
CA LEU A 342 -7.27 -5.46 21.53
C LEU A 342 -6.53 -4.16 21.15
N PRO A 343 -6.56 -3.12 22.00
CA PRO A 343 -5.72 -1.94 21.81
C PRO A 343 -4.22 -2.32 21.81
N PRO A 344 -3.36 -1.69 20.98
CA PRO A 344 -1.92 -1.94 20.98
C PRO A 344 -1.27 -1.80 22.36
N GLN A 345 -1.71 -0.80 23.15
CA GLN A 345 -1.26 -0.59 24.52
C GLN A 345 -1.53 -1.81 25.41
N LEU A 346 -2.69 -2.44 25.28
CA LEU A 346 -3.03 -3.63 26.07
C LEU A 346 -2.22 -4.85 25.61
N VAL A 347 -1.97 -5.00 24.31
CA VAL A 347 -1.09 -6.08 23.81
C VAL A 347 0.33 -5.92 24.38
N ALA A 348 0.89 -4.71 24.30
CA ALA A 348 2.21 -4.40 24.87
C ALA A 348 2.24 -4.67 26.38
N PHE A 349 1.23 -4.23 27.12
CA PHE A 349 1.11 -4.51 28.56
C PHE A 349 1.12 -6.01 28.88
N LEU A 350 0.37 -6.82 28.13
CA LEU A 350 0.31 -8.27 28.33
C LEU A 350 1.68 -8.92 28.06
N GLN A 351 2.41 -8.46 27.05
CA GLN A 351 3.74 -8.95 26.71
C GLN A 351 4.78 -8.53 27.75
N GLU A 352 4.81 -7.25 28.14
CA GLU A 352 5.75 -6.70 29.13
C GLU A 352 5.60 -7.35 30.50
N LYS A 353 4.36 -7.66 30.91
CA LYS A 353 4.08 -8.36 32.18
C LYS A 353 4.30 -9.88 32.08
N GLY A 354 4.64 -10.39 30.90
CA GLY A 354 4.81 -11.83 30.66
C GLY A 354 3.51 -12.62 30.72
N TYR A 355 2.36 -11.94 30.64
CA TYR A 355 1.04 -12.57 30.59
C TYR A 355 0.71 -13.15 29.21
N PHE A 356 1.44 -12.75 28.17
CA PHE A 356 1.28 -13.30 26.83
C PHE A 356 2.63 -13.39 26.11
N LYS A 357 2.85 -14.50 25.41
CA LYS A 357 4.00 -14.74 24.53
C LYS A 357 3.47 -15.39 23.25
N GLU A 358 3.95 -14.90 22.12
CA GLU A 358 3.58 -15.38 20.77
C GLU A 358 4.13 -16.78 20.46
#